data_AF-K1TY25-F1
#
_entry.id   AF-K1TY25-F1
#
_cell.length_a   1.000
_cell.length_b   1.000
_cell.length_c   1.000
_cell.angle_alpha   90.00
_cell.angle_beta   90.00
_cell.angle_gamma   90.00
#
_symmetry.space_group_name_H-M   'P 1'
#
loop_
_entity.id
_entity.type
_entity.pdbx_description
1 polymer ?
#
loop_
_entity_poly.entity_id
_entity_poly.type
_entity_poly.pdbx_seq_one_letter_code
_entity_poly.pdbx_strand_id
1 'polypeptide(L)'
;AIDRIWDNIVSKKLYITGGIGATNNGEAFGKNYELPNMSAYCETCAAIGNVYVNYRLFLLHGESKYYDVLERTLYNGLISGVSMDGGGFFYPNPLESMGQHQRQAWFGCACCPSNICRFLPSLPGYVYAVKDKNVYVNLFLSNSSSLKVAGKKVALSQDTKYPWNGDIAIKVDDNKA
;
A
#
# COMPACT_ATOMS: atom_id res chain seq x y z
N ALA A 1 -3.23 -20.61 7.54
CA ALA A 1 -3.44 -20.72 6.07
C ALA A 1 -2.99 -19.45 5.36
N ILE A 2 -3.51 -18.28 5.75
CA ILE A 2 -3.13 -16.98 5.17
C ILE A 2 -1.63 -16.68 5.26
N ASP A 3 -0.93 -17.12 6.32
CA ASP A 3 0.52 -16.89 6.45
C ASP A 3 1.31 -17.63 5.37
N ARG A 4 0.89 -18.86 5.02
CA ARG A 4 1.50 -19.65 3.93
C ARG A 4 1.21 -19.04 2.56
N ILE A 5 0.02 -18.49 2.37
CA ILE A 5 -0.36 -17.79 1.12
C ILE A 5 0.47 -16.51 0.99
N TRP A 6 0.57 -15.73 2.07
CA TRP A 6 1.36 -14.52 2.11
C TRP A 6 2.84 -14.80 1.82
N ASP A 7 3.42 -15.81 2.48
CA ASP A 7 4.80 -16.25 2.21
C ASP A 7 5.00 -16.60 0.73
N ASN A 8 4.06 -17.33 0.12
CA ASN A 8 4.12 -17.64 -1.31
C ASN A 8 4.08 -16.38 -2.19
N ILE A 9 3.20 -15.43 -1.87
CA ILE A 9 3.08 -14.17 -2.61
C ILE A 9 4.40 -13.40 -2.51
N VAL A 10 4.86 -13.09 -1.31
CA VAL A 10 6.02 -12.19 -1.12
C VAL A 10 7.35 -12.81 -1.54
N SER A 11 7.50 -14.13 -1.42
CA SER A 11 8.75 -14.81 -1.78
C SER A 11 8.82 -15.24 -3.25
N LYS A 12 7.70 -15.32 -3.98
CA LYS A 12 7.68 -15.94 -5.33
C LYS A 12 6.81 -15.24 -6.36
N LYS A 13 5.86 -14.40 -5.97
CA LYS A 13 4.81 -13.87 -6.88
C LYS A 13 4.52 -12.37 -6.72
N LEU A 14 5.44 -11.63 -6.12
CA LEU A 14 5.33 -10.19 -5.89
C LEU A 14 6.29 -9.45 -6.82
N TYR A 15 5.78 -8.54 -7.63
CA TYR A 15 6.62 -7.66 -8.43
C TYR A 15 7.37 -6.65 -7.55
N ILE A 16 8.47 -6.10 -8.05
CA ILE A 16 9.29 -5.14 -7.28
C ILE A 16 8.50 -3.88 -6.85
N THR A 17 7.48 -3.52 -7.63
CA THR A 17 6.53 -2.43 -7.38
C THR A 17 5.48 -2.75 -6.32
N GLY A 18 5.47 -3.98 -5.77
CA GLY A 18 4.40 -4.47 -4.89
C GLY A 18 3.12 -4.89 -5.63
N GLY A 19 3.11 -4.80 -6.97
CA GLY A 19 2.02 -5.31 -7.80
C GLY A 19 1.91 -6.84 -7.75
N ILE A 20 0.69 -7.34 -7.91
CA ILE A 20 0.37 -8.78 -7.95
C ILE A 20 -0.54 -9.08 -9.15
N GLY A 21 -0.42 -10.28 -9.72
CA GLY A 21 -1.10 -10.69 -10.94
C GLY A 21 -0.19 -10.57 -12.16
N ALA A 22 0.17 -11.72 -12.74
CA ALA A 22 1.20 -11.80 -13.79
C ALA A 22 0.61 -11.97 -15.20
N THR A 23 -0.68 -12.30 -15.31
CA THR A 23 -1.32 -12.67 -16.57
C THR A 23 -2.64 -11.93 -16.77
N ASN A 24 -2.85 -11.46 -18.01
CA ASN A 24 -4.14 -10.93 -18.47
C ASN A 24 -5.22 -12.02 -18.49
N ASN A 25 -4.85 -13.28 -18.75
CA ASN A 25 -5.81 -14.38 -18.73
C ASN A 25 -6.28 -14.64 -17.30
N GLY A 26 -7.53 -14.26 -17.02
CA GLY A 26 -8.16 -14.40 -15.71
C GLY A 26 -7.66 -13.43 -14.64
N GLU A 27 -6.90 -12.39 -15.01
CA GLU A 27 -6.42 -11.36 -14.08
C GLU A 27 -5.72 -11.97 -12.85
N ALA A 28 -4.86 -12.97 -13.12
CA ALA A 28 -4.50 -13.99 -12.14
C ALA A 28 -3.02 -13.98 -11.76
N PHE A 29 -2.71 -14.66 -10.66
CA PHE A 29 -1.34 -15.06 -10.33
C PHE A 29 -0.80 -16.05 -11.37
N GLY A 30 0.48 -15.88 -11.72
CA GLY A 30 1.24 -16.89 -12.45
C GLY A 30 1.76 -18.01 -11.55
N LYS A 31 2.63 -18.85 -12.10
CA LYS A 31 3.45 -19.82 -11.37
C LYS A 31 4.45 -19.11 -10.45
N ASN A 32 5.08 -19.87 -9.55
CA ASN A 32 6.16 -19.32 -8.74
C ASN A 32 7.28 -18.78 -9.64
N TYR A 33 7.75 -17.57 -9.36
CA TYR A 33 8.80 -16.86 -10.10
C TYR A 33 8.44 -16.47 -11.54
N GLU A 34 7.17 -16.58 -11.93
CA GLU A 34 6.67 -16.09 -13.21
C GLU A 34 6.24 -14.62 -13.07
N LEU A 35 7.20 -13.72 -13.34
CA LEU A 35 7.05 -12.27 -13.20
C LEU A 35 7.51 -11.53 -14.48
N PRO A 36 6.86 -11.74 -15.64
CA PRO A 36 7.20 -11.01 -16.86
C PRO A 36 6.88 -9.51 -16.70
N ASN A 37 7.74 -8.62 -17.22
CA ASN A 37 7.61 -7.17 -17.00
C ASN A 37 6.59 -6.52 -17.95
N MET A 38 6.73 -6.73 -19.26
CA MET A 38 5.87 -6.10 -20.27
C MET A 38 4.43 -6.61 -20.23
N SER A 39 4.22 -7.89 -19.96
CA SER A 39 2.89 -8.50 -19.90
C SER A 39 2.33 -8.59 -18.47
N ALA A 40 2.97 -7.95 -17.49
CA ALA A 40 2.48 -7.91 -16.11
C ALA A 40 1.06 -7.32 -16.06
N TYR A 41 0.17 -7.97 -15.31
CA TYR A 41 -1.17 -7.44 -15.12
C TYR A 41 -1.17 -6.38 -14.02
N CYS A 42 -0.74 -6.74 -12.81
CA CYS A 42 -0.56 -5.81 -11.69
C CYS A 42 -1.73 -4.82 -11.55
N GLU A 43 -2.95 -5.35 -11.47
CA GLU A 43 -4.14 -4.50 -11.43
C GLU A 43 -4.08 -3.52 -10.24
N THR A 44 -4.48 -2.27 -10.45
CA THR A 44 -4.60 -1.28 -9.38
C THR A 44 -5.50 -1.78 -8.23
N CYS A 45 -6.61 -2.48 -8.53
CA CYS A 45 -7.44 -3.07 -7.46
C CYS A 45 -6.72 -4.15 -6.68
N ALA A 46 -5.88 -4.95 -7.34
CA ALA A 46 -5.09 -5.98 -6.69
C ALA A 46 -4.01 -5.37 -5.78
N ALA A 47 -3.40 -4.23 -6.17
CA ALA A 47 -2.51 -3.46 -5.30
C ALA A 47 -3.23 -2.95 -4.04
N ILE A 48 -4.44 -2.39 -4.18
CA ILE A 48 -5.29 -1.99 -3.05
C ILE A 48 -5.62 -3.19 -2.14
N GLY A 49 -5.99 -4.33 -2.74
CA GLY A 49 -6.23 -5.57 -2.02
C GLY A 49 -5.00 -6.07 -1.26
N ASN A 50 -3.81 -5.93 -1.85
CA ASN A 50 -2.55 -6.30 -1.23
C ASN A 50 -2.25 -5.42 0.01
N VAL A 51 -2.55 -4.11 -0.05
CA VAL A 51 -2.50 -3.24 1.14
C VAL A 51 -3.45 -3.74 2.23
N TYR A 52 -4.69 -4.09 1.88
CA TYR A 52 -5.68 -4.56 2.85
C TYR A 52 -5.29 -5.86 3.55
N VAL A 53 -4.67 -6.80 2.84
CA VAL A 53 -4.19 -8.07 3.39
C VAL A 53 -3.00 -7.83 4.32
N ASN A 54 -2.02 -7.05 3.89
CA ASN A 54 -0.83 -6.77 4.70
C ASN A 54 -1.17 -5.96 5.97
N TYR A 55 -2.08 -5.00 5.89
CA TYR A 55 -2.58 -4.29 7.06
C TYR A 55 -3.20 -5.24 8.09
N ARG A 56 -4.03 -6.20 7.66
CA ARG A 56 -4.66 -7.18 8.56
C ARG A 56 -3.65 -8.17 9.15
N LEU A 57 -2.66 -8.59 8.37
CA LEU A 57 -1.57 -9.44 8.87
C LEU A 57 -0.73 -8.70 9.92
N PHE A 58 -0.47 -7.41 9.72
CA PHE A 58 0.14 -6.57 10.75
C PHE A 58 -0.71 -6.52 12.02
N LEU A 59 -2.02 -6.30 11.92
CA LEU A 59 -2.89 -6.26 13.10
C LEU A 59 -2.91 -7.60 13.87
N LEU A 60 -2.76 -8.72 13.17
CA LEU A 60 -2.72 -10.05 13.77
C LEU A 60 -1.39 -10.33 14.46
N HIS A 61 -0.28 -9.96 13.83
CA HIS A 61 1.06 -10.45 14.20
C HIS A 61 1.96 -9.38 14.83
N GLY A 62 1.71 -8.10 14.57
CA GLY A 62 2.53 -6.99 15.07
C GLY A 62 3.94 -6.90 14.48
N GLU A 63 4.20 -7.56 13.35
CA GLU A 63 5.51 -7.57 12.69
C GLU A 63 5.60 -6.51 11.57
N SER A 64 6.71 -5.78 11.50
CA SER A 64 6.91 -4.71 10.51
C SER A 64 6.98 -5.22 9.06
N LYS A 65 7.39 -6.47 8.83
CA LYS A 65 7.52 -7.08 7.49
C LYS A 65 6.25 -6.98 6.62
N TYR A 66 5.09 -6.94 7.26
CA TYR A 66 3.82 -6.74 6.55
C TYR A 66 3.68 -5.28 6.07
N TYR A 67 4.13 -4.32 6.87
CA TYR A 67 4.18 -2.92 6.46
C TYR A 67 5.28 -2.64 5.44
N ASP A 68 6.38 -3.38 5.41
CA ASP A 68 7.38 -3.27 4.34
C ASP A 68 6.77 -3.58 2.96
N VAL A 69 5.90 -4.61 2.89
CA VAL A 69 5.17 -4.98 1.66
C VAL A 69 4.06 -3.99 1.35
N LEU A 70 3.36 -3.51 2.39
CA LEU A 70 2.34 -2.47 2.25
C LEU A 70 2.94 -1.19 1.68
N GLU A 71 4.02 -0.70 2.26
CA GLU A 71 4.71 0.54 1.86
C GLU A 71 5.24 0.42 0.43
N ARG A 72 5.90 -0.71 0.10
CA ARG A 72 6.32 -1.00 -1.28
C ARG A 72 5.16 -0.88 -2.27
N THR A 73 4.02 -1.48 -1.96
CA THR A 73 2.83 -1.44 -2.83
C THR A 73 2.24 -0.03 -2.90
N LEU A 74 2.10 0.63 -1.75
CA LEU A 74 1.50 1.95 -1.60
C LEU A 74 2.25 3.01 -2.41
N TYR A 75 3.58 3.09 -2.27
CA TYR A 75 4.39 4.12 -2.93
C TYR A 75 4.79 3.78 -4.37
N ASN A 76 4.43 2.59 -4.88
CA ASN A 76 4.77 2.19 -6.25
C ASN A 76 3.52 1.72 -7.02
N GLY A 77 3.21 0.42 -6.98
CA GLY A 77 2.20 -0.20 -7.85
C GLY A 77 0.76 0.26 -7.59
N LEU A 78 0.46 0.86 -6.43
CA LEU A 78 -0.86 1.41 -6.13
C LEU A 78 -1.01 2.82 -6.73
N ILE A 79 -0.12 3.75 -6.39
CA ILE A 79 -0.22 5.13 -6.87
C ILE A 79 0.17 5.29 -8.34
N SER A 80 0.88 4.33 -8.94
CA SER A 80 1.02 4.29 -10.40
C SER A 80 -0.34 4.22 -11.10
N GLY A 81 -1.34 3.64 -10.44
CA GLY A 81 -2.71 3.48 -10.91
C GLY A 81 -3.49 4.78 -11.14
N VAL A 82 -3.01 5.94 -10.67
CA VAL A 82 -3.67 7.25 -10.84
C VAL A 82 -2.66 8.32 -11.24
N SER A 83 -3.08 9.29 -12.05
CA SER A 83 -2.29 10.45 -12.41
C SER A 83 -2.16 11.42 -11.23
N MET A 84 -1.13 12.26 -11.26
CA MET A 84 -0.90 13.26 -10.21
C MET A 84 -2.04 14.27 -10.07
N ASP A 85 -2.75 14.57 -11.16
CA ASP A 85 -3.94 15.44 -11.16
C ASP A 85 -5.24 14.71 -10.79
N GLY A 86 -5.20 13.38 -10.61
CA GLY A 86 -6.35 12.55 -10.28
C GLY A 86 -7.34 12.28 -11.42
N GLY A 87 -7.07 12.76 -12.64
CA GLY A 87 -7.99 12.68 -13.78
C GLY A 87 -7.84 11.45 -14.68
N GLY A 88 -6.74 10.70 -14.56
CA GLY A 88 -6.44 9.54 -15.38
C GLY A 88 -6.01 8.34 -14.54
N PHE A 89 -6.41 7.15 -14.98
CA PHE A 89 -6.22 5.90 -14.25
C PHE A 89 -5.59 4.82 -15.12
N PHE A 90 -4.81 3.94 -14.50
CA PHE A 90 -4.42 2.66 -15.07
C PHE A 90 -5.28 1.53 -14.49
N TYR A 91 -5.60 0.56 -15.34
CA TYR A 91 -6.20 -0.71 -14.94
C TYR A 91 -5.05 -1.71 -14.67
N PRO A 92 -4.35 -2.24 -15.70
CA PRO A 92 -3.03 -2.87 -15.51
C PRO A 92 -1.89 -1.86 -15.25
N ASN A 93 -0.90 -2.26 -14.45
CA ASN A 93 0.33 -1.49 -14.19
C ASN A 93 1.58 -2.28 -14.63
N PRO A 94 1.90 -2.31 -15.94
CA PRO A 94 3.05 -3.05 -16.45
C PRO A 94 4.38 -2.40 -16.02
N LEU A 95 5.45 -3.21 -16.00
CA LEU A 95 6.80 -2.76 -15.61
C LEU A 95 7.66 -2.35 -16.81
N GLU A 96 7.15 -2.55 -18.02
CA GLU A 96 7.84 -2.23 -19.28
C GLU A 96 6.82 -1.77 -20.32
N SER A 97 7.20 -0.78 -21.14
CA SER A 97 6.33 -0.20 -22.18
C SER A 97 7.15 0.19 -23.41
N MET A 98 6.59 -0.08 -24.58
CA MET A 98 7.01 0.41 -25.89
C MET A 98 6.10 1.56 -26.38
N GLY A 99 5.36 2.21 -25.47
CA GLY A 99 4.42 3.30 -25.80
C GLY A 99 2.97 2.86 -26.01
N GLN A 100 2.63 1.61 -25.72
CA GLN A 100 1.30 1.02 -25.92
C GLN A 100 0.34 1.20 -24.72
N HIS A 101 0.82 1.74 -23.60
CA HIS A 101 0.02 1.93 -22.38
C HIS A 101 -0.03 3.40 -21.99
N GLN A 102 -1.24 3.91 -21.78
CA GLN A 102 -1.50 5.24 -21.26
C GLN A 102 -2.71 5.21 -20.32
N ARG A 103 -2.71 6.10 -19.33
CA ARG A 103 -3.85 6.26 -18.42
C ARG A 103 -5.09 6.72 -19.19
N GLN A 104 -6.26 6.35 -18.71
CA GLN A 104 -7.56 6.75 -19.27
C GLN A 104 -8.42 7.38 -18.18
N ALA A 105 -9.29 8.31 -18.55
CA ALA A 105 -10.21 8.94 -17.59
C ALA A 105 -11.20 7.93 -16.99
N TRP A 106 -11.60 6.93 -17.78
CA TRP A 106 -12.55 5.90 -17.37
C TRP A 106 -12.40 4.63 -18.21
N PHE A 107 -13.03 3.54 -17.76
CA PHE A 107 -13.05 2.24 -18.42
C PHE A 107 -14.47 1.68 -18.44
N GLY A 108 -14.79 0.77 -19.38
CA GLY A 108 -16.07 0.05 -19.36
C GLY A 108 -16.26 -0.75 -18.06
N CYS A 109 -15.20 -1.43 -17.60
CA CYS A 109 -15.10 -1.98 -16.25
C CYS A 109 -14.32 -1.00 -15.36
N ALA A 110 -15.02 -0.16 -14.59
CA ALA A 110 -14.43 0.93 -13.82
C ALA A 110 -14.16 0.59 -12.35
N CYS A 111 -13.72 -0.63 -12.06
CA CYS A 111 -13.29 -1.03 -10.72
C CYS A 111 -12.11 -0.17 -10.25
N CYS A 112 -11.09 0.05 -11.08
CA CYS A 112 -9.87 0.76 -10.67
C CYS A 112 -10.11 2.23 -10.27
N PRO A 113 -10.77 3.08 -11.09
CA PRO A 113 -11.06 4.46 -10.70
C PRO A 113 -11.87 4.56 -9.41
N SER A 114 -12.98 3.80 -9.32
CA SER A 114 -13.85 3.83 -8.15
C SER A 114 -13.16 3.31 -6.87
N ASN A 115 -12.28 2.32 -7.01
CA ASN A 115 -11.52 1.76 -5.89
C ASN A 115 -10.43 2.73 -5.39
N ILE A 116 -9.77 3.47 -6.29
CA ILE A 116 -8.85 4.54 -5.89
C ILE A 116 -9.57 5.65 -5.12
N CYS A 117 -10.75 6.07 -5.59
CA CYS A 117 -11.53 7.12 -4.94
C CYS A 117 -11.88 6.79 -3.48
N ARG A 118 -12.17 5.52 -3.16
CA ARG A 118 -12.40 5.12 -1.76
C ARG A 118 -11.11 4.90 -0.97
N PHE A 119 -10.02 4.51 -1.62
CA PHE A 119 -8.78 4.15 -0.95
C PHE A 119 -8.00 5.38 -0.47
N LEU A 120 -7.73 6.35 -1.35
CA LEU A 120 -6.85 7.48 -1.04
C LEU A 120 -7.29 8.28 0.20
N PRO A 121 -8.59 8.60 0.39
CA PRO A 121 -9.03 9.32 1.59
C PRO A 121 -8.84 8.52 2.88
N SER A 122 -8.69 7.19 2.81
CA SER A 122 -8.48 6.33 3.98
C SER A 122 -7.01 6.20 4.41
N LEU A 123 -6.06 6.72 3.62
CA LEU A 123 -4.62 6.59 3.86
C LEU A 123 -4.18 6.98 5.29
N PRO A 124 -4.68 8.09 5.91
CA PRO A 124 -4.28 8.45 7.27
C PRO A 124 -4.52 7.34 8.31
N GLY A 125 -5.49 6.43 8.06
CA GLY A 125 -5.79 5.29 8.93
C GLY A 125 -4.72 4.19 8.95
N TYR A 126 -3.73 4.22 8.05
CA TYR A 126 -2.66 3.23 7.98
C TYR A 126 -1.37 3.69 8.70
N VAL A 127 -1.30 4.92 9.20
CA VAL A 127 -0.07 5.50 9.73
C VAL A 127 0.31 4.94 11.11
N TYR A 128 -0.68 4.74 11.98
CA TYR A 128 -0.47 4.31 13.36
C TYR A 128 -1.34 3.12 13.74
N ALA A 129 -0.89 2.36 14.72
CA ALA A 129 -1.73 1.41 15.45
C ALA A 129 -1.45 1.48 16.95
N VAL A 130 -2.41 1.03 17.76
CA VAL A 130 -2.28 0.98 19.22
C VAL A 130 -2.70 -0.39 19.72
N LYS A 131 -1.87 -0.99 20.59
CA LYS A 131 -2.20 -2.21 21.33
C LYS A 131 -1.77 -2.04 22.78
N ASP A 132 -2.76 -1.98 23.68
CA ASP A 132 -2.57 -1.73 25.11
C ASP A 132 -1.83 -0.42 25.39
N LYS A 133 -0.53 -0.52 25.72
CA LYS A 133 0.38 0.61 25.97
C LYS A 133 1.36 0.87 24.83
N ASN A 134 1.32 0.04 23.78
CA ASN A 134 2.23 0.13 22.64
C ASN A 134 1.60 0.98 21.55
N VAL A 135 2.38 1.94 21.05
CA VAL A 135 2.08 2.69 19.84
C VAL A 135 3.02 2.21 18.75
N TYR A 136 2.44 1.86 17.60
CA TYR A 136 3.17 1.49 16.40
C TYR A 136 3.13 2.68 15.44
N VAL A 137 4.30 3.10 14.96
CA VAL A 137 4.45 4.09 13.89
C VAL A 137 4.85 3.32 12.64
N ASN A 138 3.91 3.15 11.72
CA ASN A 138 4.05 2.22 10.61
C ASN A 138 4.36 2.89 9.26
N LEU A 139 3.87 4.11 9.05
CA LEU A 139 4.21 4.92 7.87
C LEU A 139 4.80 6.25 8.31
N PHE A 140 5.74 6.74 7.50
CA PHE A 140 6.47 7.98 7.75
C PHE A 140 6.03 9.05 6.76
N LEU A 141 5.35 10.08 7.28
CA LEU A 141 4.91 11.25 6.53
C LEU A 141 4.63 12.37 7.51
N SER A 142 4.82 13.62 7.11
CA SER A 142 4.55 14.77 8.00
C SER A 142 3.07 14.80 8.40
N ASN A 143 2.78 14.67 9.69
CA ASN A 143 1.42 14.61 10.21
C ASN A 143 1.32 14.97 11.70
N SER A 144 0.10 15.22 12.16
CA SER A 144 -0.25 15.28 13.59
C SER A 144 -1.38 14.31 13.89
N SER A 145 -1.29 13.59 15.00
CA SER A 145 -2.24 12.56 15.40
C SER A 145 -2.56 12.62 16.88
N SER A 146 -3.80 12.27 17.22
CA SER A 146 -4.28 12.12 18.60
C SER A 146 -4.70 10.67 18.81
N LEU A 147 -3.90 9.92 19.56
CA LEU A 147 -4.09 8.52 19.86
C LEU A 147 -4.72 8.32 21.25
N LYS A 148 -5.43 7.20 21.42
CA LYS A 148 -5.91 6.74 22.73
C LYS A 148 -5.08 5.53 23.16
N VAL A 149 -4.20 5.71 24.14
CA VAL A 149 -3.28 4.69 24.65
C VAL A 149 -3.65 4.38 26.10
N ALA A 150 -3.92 3.10 26.42
CA ALA A 150 -4.43 2.69 27.73
C ALA A 150 -5.59 3.56 28.27
N GLY A 151 -6.47 4.01 27.38
CA GLY A 151 -7.63 4.84 27.75
C GLY A 151 -7.37 6.35 27.81
N LYS A 152 -6.12 6.80 27.72
CA LYS A 152 -5.73 8.20 27.85
C LYS A 152 -5.22 8.78 26.54
N LYS A 153 -5.30 10.11 26.40
CA LYS A 153 -4.91 10.82 25.17
C LYS A 153 -3.39 10.96 25.09
N VAL A 154 -2.84 10.67 23.91
CA VAL A 154 -1.44 10.94 23.53
C VAL A 154 -1.46 11.65 22.19
N ALA A 155 -0.81 12.82 22.08
CA ALA A 155 -0.66 13.54 20.84
C ALA A 155 0.77 13.37 20.31
N LEU A 156 0.89 13.02 19.02
CA LEU A 156 2.15 12.83 18.32
C LEU A 156 2.19 13.70 17.06
N SER A 157 3.36 14.19 16.71
CA SER A 157 3.64 14.77 15.39
C SER A 157 4.87 14.14 14.76
N GLN A 158 4.84 14.00 13.44
CA GLN A 158 5.99 13.65 12.61
C GLN A 158 6.34 14.84 11.74
N ASP A 159 7.62 15.20 11.69
CA ASP A 159 8.20 16.13 10.71
C ASP A 159 9.24 15.36 9.89
N THR A 160 8.99 15.26 8.58
CA THR A 160 9.84 14.52 7.65
C THR A 160 9.58 14.91 6.20
N LYS A 161 10.59 14.68 5.35
CA LYS A 161 10.48 14.72 3.89
C LYS A 161 10.42 13.32 3.27
N TYR A 162 10.21 12.28 4.07
CA TYR A 162 9.96 10.93 3.55
C TYR A 162 8.83 10.96 2.50
N PRO A 163 8.98 10.29 1.35
CA PRO A 163 10.00 9.30 1.00
C PRO A 163 11.29 9.84 0.35
N TRP A 164 11.52 11.16 0.32
CA TRP A 164 12.68 11.74 -0.38
C TRP A 164 13.99 11.65 0.41
N ASN A 165 13.91 11.55 1.73
CA ASN A 165 15.03 11.25 2.61
C ASN A 165 14.55 10.40 3.81
N GLY A 166 15.50 9.89 4.60
CA GLY A 166 15.24 9.05 5.77
C GLY A 166 15.28 9.78 7.11
N ASP A 167 15.19 11.12 7.12
CA ASP A 167 15.22 11.90 8.36
C ASP A 167 13.79 12.05 8.90
N ILE A 168 13.50 11.48 10.08
CA ILE A 168 12.19 11.56 10.72
C ILE A 168 12.34 12.09 12.14
N ALA A 169 11.72 13.25 12.41
CA ALA A 169 11.55 13.76 13.76
C ALA A 169 10.15 13.39 14.27
N ILE A 170 10.08 12.63 15.36
CA ILE A 170 8.82 12.30 16.03
C ILE A 170 8.77 13.01 17.37
N LYS A 171 7.73 13.82 17.58
CA LYS A 171 7.53 14.57 18.82
C LYS A 171 6.29 14.09 19.54
N VAL A 172 6.41 13.94 20.86
CA VAL A 172 5.27 13.76 21.77
C VAL A 172 4.81 15.15 22.20
N ASP A 173 3.68 15.60 21.66
CA ASP A 173 3.16 16.96 21.91
C ASP A 173 2.36 17.06 23.21
N ASP A 174 1.65 15.99 23.58
CA ASP A 174 0.91 15.86 24.85
C ASP A 174 0.89 14.38 25.24
N ASN A 175 1.13 14.08 26.52
CA ASN A 175 1.06 12.72 27.03
C ASN A 175 0.37 12.70 28.39
N LYS A 176 -0.85 12.17 28.40
CA LYS A 176 -1.62 11.94 29.63
C LYS A 176 -1.63 10.48 30.07
N ALA A 177 -0.99 9.57 29.30
CA ALA A 177 -0.96 8.12 29.48
C ALA A 177 -0.35 7.68 30.82
#